data_AF-A0A168K143-F1
#
_entry.id   AF-A0A168K143-F1
#
_cell.length_a   1.000
_cell.length_b   1.000
_cell.length_c   1.000
_cell.angle_alpha   90.00
_cell.angle_beta   90.00
_cell.angle_gamma   90.00
#
_symmetry.space_group_name_H-M   'P 1'
#
loop_
_entity.id
_entity.type
_entity.pdbx_description
1 polymer ?
#
loop_
_entity_poly.entity_id
_entity_poly.type
_entity_poly.pdbx_seq_one_letter_code
_entity_poly.pdbx_strand_id
1 'polypeptide(L)'
;MDLVARKKLNLEVLKRHDTNICDILDQSAHAVVYKFDTEKASWEKLGYEGVIFLTQGKSAPYFGLYVLNRLSIENFSLHLTDFEEINLTDEFIIYQTSEGEHSTEKMV
;
A
#
# COMPACT_ATOMS: atom_id res chain seq x y z
N MET A 1 -20.70 -12.21 9.36
CA MET A 1 -19.97 -12.74 8.20
C MET A 1 -18.68 -13.32 8.74
N ASP A 2 -18.38 -14.59 8.44
CA ASP A 2 -17.20 -15.28 8.94
C ASP A 2 -15.91 -14.57 8.49
N LEU A 3 -15.04 -14.23 9.44
CA LEU A 3 -13.77 -13.53 9.20
C LEU A 3 -12.87 -14.34 8.25
N VAL A 4 -12.92 -15.66 8.33
CA VAL A 4 -12.15 -16.56 7.46
C VAL A 4 -12.66 -16.47 6.02
N ALA A 5 -13.97 -16.51 5.82
CA ALA A 5 -14.58 -16.34 4.50
C ALA A 5 -14.24 -14.98 3.87
N ARG A 6 -14.26 -13.89 4.66
CA ARG A 6 -13.89 -12.55 4.19
C ARG A 6 -12.41 -12.47 3.81
N LYS A 7 -11.50 -12.98 4.66
CA LYS A 7 -10.06 -13.00 4.36
C LYS A 7 -9.78 -13.79 3.07
N LYS A 8 -10.44 -14.95 2.89
CA LYS A 8 -10.32 -15.76 1.67
C LYS A 8 -10.78 -14.98 0.42
N LEU A 9 -11.94 -14.32 0.48
CA LEU A 9 -12.44 -13.52 -0.64
C LEU A 9 -11.49 -12.37 -0.99
N ASN A 10 -11.02 -11.63 0.02
CA ASN A 10 -10.06 -10.55 -0.17
C ASN A 10 -8.75 -11.05 -0.80
N LEU A 11 -8.25 -12.20 -0.34
CA LEU A 11 -7.04 -12.81 -0.89
C LEU A 11 -7.20 -13.19 -2.37
N GLU A 12 -8.36 -13.75 -2.75
CA GLU A 12 -8.65 -14.04 -4.16
C GLU A 12 -8.81 -12.78 -5.02
N VAL A 13 -9.26 -11.67 -4.43
CA VAL A 13 -9.26 -10.37 -5.11
C VAL A 13 -7.83 -9.89 -5.35
N LEU A 14 -6.99 -9.89 -4.32
CA LEU A 14 -5.60 -9.45 -4.41
C LEU A 14 -4.79 -10.30 -5.38
N LYS A 15 -5.00 -11.63 -5.40
CA LYS A 15 -4.33 -12.54 -6.35
C LYS A 15 -4.65 -12.29 -7.81
N ARG A 16 -5.78 -11.64 -8.13
CA ARG A 16 -6.10 -11.21 -9.49
C ARG A 16 -5.21 -10.05 -9.96
N HIS A 17 -4.67 -9.28 -9.01
CA HIS A 17 -3.75 -8.17 -9.28
C HIS A 17 -2.29 -8.60 -9.15
N ASP A 18 -1.97 -9.50 -8.20
CA ASP A 18 -0.63 -10.06 -8.05
C ASP A 18 -0.66 -11.53 -7.59
N THR A 19 -0.25 -12.43 -8.47
CA THR A 19 -0.19 -13.89 -8.22
C THR A 19 0.88 -14.33 -7.21
N ASN A 20 1.84 -13.46 -6.90
CA ASN A 20 2.86 -13.69 -5.88
C ASN A 20 2.26 -13.67 -4.48
N ILE A 21 1.15 -12.94 -4.25
CA ILE A 21 0.52 -12.84 -2.94
C ILE A 21 0.02 -14.21 -2.45
N CYS A 22 0.47 -14.62 -1.27
CA CYS A 22 0.06 -15.85 -0.60
C CYS A 22 -0.79 -15.62 0.66
N ASP A 23 -0.62 -14.49 1.36
CA ASP A 23 -1.40 -14.17 2.55
C ASP A 23 -1.67 -12.67 2.74
N ILE A 24 -2.69 -12.37 3.54
CA ILE A 24 -2.98 -11.03 4.08
C ILE A 24 -2.59 -11.04 5.56
N LEU A 25 -1.59 -10.24 5.90
CA LEU A 25 -1.08 -10.12 7.27
C LEU A 25 -1.95 -9.18 8.09
N ASP A 26 -2.36 -8.05 7.51
CA ASP A 26 -3.24 -7.08 8.14
C ASP A 26 -4.02 -6.25 7.10
N GLN A 27 -5.04 -5.51 7.54
CA GLN A 27 -5.83 -4.60 6.70
C GLN A 27 -6.36 -3.40 7.48
N SER A 28 -6.52 -2.27 6.80
CA SER A 28 -7.31 -1.13 7.28
C SER A 28 -8.42 -0.79 6.29
N ALA A 29 -9.58 -0.38 6.81
CA ALA A 29 -10.79 -0.15 6.02
C ALA A 29 -10.70 1.09 5.13
N HIS A 30 -9.78 2.00 5.41
CA HIS A 30 -9.57 3.22 4.68
C HIS A 30 -8.09 3.56 4.69
N ALA A 31 -7.58 3.93 3.51
CA ALA A 31 -6.29 4.55 3.35
C ALA A 31 -6.31 5.51 2.17
N VAL A 32 -5.46 6.54 2.22
CA VAL A 32 -5.27 7.54 1.18
C VAL A 32 -3.79 7.73 0.91
N VAL A 33 -3.38 7.68 -0.36
CA VAL A 33 -1.97 7.83 -0.76
C VAL A 33 -1.67 9.27 -1.17
N TYR A 34 -0.57 9.79 -0.62
CA TYR A 34 -0.02 11.10 -0.90
C TYR A 34 1.44 10.99 -1.33
N LYS A 35 1.87 11.96 -2.14
CA LYS A 35 3.27 12.21 -2.49
C LYS A 35 3.66 13.60 -2.01
N PHE A 36 4.84 13.71 -1.44
CA PHE A 36 5.42 14.98 -1.06
C PHE A 36 6.10 15.59 -2.29
N ASP A 37 5.66 16.79 -2.65
CA ASP A 37 6.29 17.64 -3.65
C ASP A 37 7.32 18.52 -2.94
N THR A 38 8.60 18.31 -3.24
CA THR A 38 9.69 19.08 -2.61
C THR A 38 9.86 20.49 -3.17
N GLU A 39 9.45 20.75 -4.41
CA GLU A 39 9.50 22.10 -4.98
C GLU A 39 8.49 23.01 -4.27
N LYS A 40 7.31 22.46 -4.00
CA LYS A 40 6.23 23.18 -3.29
C LYS A 40 6.28 23.02 -1.77
N ALA A 41 7.14 22.13 -1.26
CA ALA A 41 7.18 21.70 0.14
C ALA A 41 5.79 21.32 0.67
N SER A 42 5.03 20.53 -0.10
CA SER A 42 3.62 20.24 0.19
C SER A 42 3.24 18.80 -0.15
N TRP A 43 2.19 18.30 0.50
CA TRP A 43 1.63 16.97 0.21
C TRP A 43 0.56 17.06 -0.87
N GLU A 44 0.73 16.28 -1.94
CA GLU A 44 -0.23 16.12 -3.02
C GLU A 44 -0.93 14.75 -2.91
N LYS A 45 -2.26 14.73 -3.03
CA LYS A 45 -3.06 13.49 -3.00
C LYS A 45 -2.98 12.80 -4.36
N LEU A 46 -2.56 11.54 -4.40
CA LEU A 46 -2.35 10.78 -5.65
C LEU A 46 -3.62 10.15 -6.24
N GLY A 47 -4.80 10.34 -5.63
CA GLY A 47 -6.06 9.78 -6.13
C GLY A 47 -6.27 8.29 -5.84
N TYR A 48 -5.43 7.69 -5.00
CA TYR A 48 -5.66 6.34 -4.46
C TYR A 48 -6.32 6.44 -3.08
N GLU A 49 -7.57 5.99 -2.99
CA GLU A 49 -8.33 6.01 -1.75
C GLU A 49 -9.19 4.74 -1.64
N GLY A 50 -8.99 3.95 -0.59
CA GLY A 50 -9.69 2.68 -0.48
C GLY A 50 -9.25 1.79 0.66
N VAL A 51 -9.36 0.48 0.50
CA VAL A 51 -8.95 -0.48 1.53
C VAL A 51 -7.48 -0.80 1.34
N ILE A 52 -6.68 -0.73 2.41
CA ILE A 52 -5.27 -1.11 2.38
C ILE A 52 -5.07 -2.50 2.98
N PHE A 53 -4.16 -3.26 2.38
CA PHE A 53 -3.76 -4.60 2.81
C PHE A 53 -2.24 -4.66 2.94
N LEU A 54 -1.77 -5.20 4.07
CA LEU A 54 -0.41 -5.69 4.20
C LEU A 54 -0.38 -7.15 3.74
N THR A 55 0.42 -7.45 2.73
CA THR A 55 0.44 -8.75 2.06
C THR A 55 1.78 -9.44 2.21
N GLN A 56 1.76 -10.78 2.13
CA GLN A 56 2.95 -11.62 2.04
C GLN A 56 3.02 -12.28 0.66
N GLY A 57 4.19 -12.26 0.04
CA GLY A 57 4.52 -12.91 -1.23
C GLY A 57 5.18 -14.29 -1.06
N LYS A 58 5.11 -15.13 -2.10
CA LYS A 58 5.77 -16.45 -2.15
C LYS A 58 7.26 -16.34 -2.44
N SER A 59 7.66 -15.31 -3.18
CA SER A 59 9.04 -14.96 -3.51
C SER A 59 9.27 -13.46 -3.30
N ALA A 60 10.54 -13.06 -3.26
CA ALA A 60 10.91 -11.64 -3.20
C ALA A 60 10.25 -10.85 -4.35
N PRO A 61 9.74 -9.63 -4.09
CA PRO A 61 9.59 -8.98 -2.78
C PRO A 61 8.55 -9.68 -1.89
N TYR A 62 8.94 -10.03 -0.64
CA TYR A 62 8.12 -10.87 0.25
C TYR A 62 6.99 -10.14 0.96
N PHE A 63 7.06 -8.81 1.05
CA PHE A 63 6.04 -8.02 1.74
C PHE A 63 5.65 -6.82 0.88
N GLY A 64 4.38 -6.41 0.96
CA GLY A 64 3.87 -5.28 0.21
C GLY A 64 2.63 -4.66 0.81
N LEU A 65 2.37 -3.40 0.48
CA LEU A 65 1.12 -2.72 0.74
C LEU A 65 0.31 -2.64 -0.56
N TYR A 66 -0.97 -2.96 -0.49
CA TYR A 66 -1.90 -2.86 -1.62
C TYR A 66 -3.11 -2.02 -1.22
N VAL A 67 -3.37 -0.94 -1.94
CA VAL A 67 -4.60 -0.15 -1.80
C VAL A 67 -5.53 -0.50 -2.96
N LEU A 68 -6.63 -1.18 -2.65
CA LEU A 68 -7.71 -1.38 -3.60
C LEU A 68 -8.52 -0.09 -3.70
N ASN A 69 -8.37 0.60 -4.83
CA ASN A 69 -8.91 1.94 -5.03
C ASN A 69 -10.43 1.91 -5.20
N ARG A 70 -11.12 2.87 -4.57
CA ARG A 70 -12.57 3.09 -4.71
C ARG A 70 -12.88 4.17 -5.75
N LEU A 71 -11.89 5.00 -6.11
CA LEU A 71 -12.06 6.13 -7.02
C LEU A 71 -11.84 5.75 -8.49
N SER A 72 -11.01 4.74 -8.76
CA SER A 72 -10.72 4.25 -10.11
C SER A 72 -10.45 2.75 -10.10
N ILE A 73 -10.26 2.17 -11.29
CA ILE A 73 -9.86 0.77 -11.45
C ILE A 73 -8.36 0.54 -11.19
N GLU A 74 -7.58 1.62 -11.10
CA GLU A 74 -6.14 1.56 -10.85
C GLU A 74 -5.88 1.50 -9.36
N ASN A 75 -5.26 0.41 -8.94
CA ASN A 75 -4.85 0.17 -7.57
C ASN A 75 -3.44 0.68 -7.33
N PHE A 76 -3.11 0.95 -6.08
CA PHE A 76 -1.75 1.27 -5.67
C PHE A 76 -1.10 0.05 -5.03
N SER A 77 0.16 -0.19 -5.35
CA SER A 77 0.98 -1.23 -4.72
C SER A 77 2.35 -0.68 -4.39
N LEU A 78 2.83 -0.96 -3.20
CA LEU A 78 4.17 -0.66 -2.74
C LEU A 78 4.82 -1.95 -2.25
N HIS A 79 5.92 -2.34 -2.88
CA HIS A 79 6.74 -3.42 -2.34
C HIS A 79 7.54 -2.92 -1.15
N LEU A 80 7.50 -3.65 -0.04
CA LEU A 80 8.22 -3.29 1.17
C LEU A 80 9.69 -3.71 1.07
N THR A 81 10.39 -3.23 0.04
CA THR A 81 11.77 -3.56 -0.31
C THR A 81 12.54 -2.30 -0.68
N ASP A 82 13.83 -2.25 -0.31
CA ASP A 82 14.76 -1.19 -0.71
C ASP A 82 14.31 0.25 -0.36
N PHE A 83 13.71 0.43 0.83
CA PHE A 83 13.51 1.75 1.42
C PHE A 83 14.81 2.29 2.01
N GLU A 84 15.03 3.58 1.83
CA GLU A 84 16.08 4.29 2.58
C GLU A 84 15.64 4.54 4.02
N GLU A 85 14.42 5.04 4.19
CA GLU A 85 13.81 5.32 5.50
C GLU A 85 12.31 5.03 5.49
N ILE A 86 11.82 4.50 6.61
CA ILE A 86 10.39 4.33 6.90
C ILE A 86 10.07 4.84 8.31
N ASN A 87 9.08 5.71 8.41
CA ASN A 87 8.56 6.26 9.65
C ASN A 87 7.10 5.84 9.80
N LEU A 88 6.83 5.06 10.85
CA LEU A 88 5.49 4.59 11.19
C LEU A 88 5.00 5.35 12.42
N THR A 89 3.80 5.90 12.31
CA THR A 89 3.05 6.51 13.41
C THR A 89 1.69 5.85 13.52
N ASP A 90 0.96 6.11 14.60
CA ASP A 90 -0.40 5.57 14.76
C ASP A 90 -1.36 5.99 13.63
N GLU A 91 -1.07 7.11 12.96
CA GLU A 91 -1.92 7.70 11.93
C GLU A 91 -1.36 7.59 10.51
N PHE A 92 -0.04 7.38 10.36
CA PHE A 92 0.63 7.51 9.06
C PHE A 92 1.76 6.51 8.85
N ILE A 93 1.86 6.03 7.62
CA ILE A 93 3.05 5.35 7.08
C ILE A 93 3.73 6.35 6.15
N ILE A 94 4.97 6.73 6.46
CA ILE A 94 5.77 7.65 5.66
C ILE A 94 7.03 6.91 5.21
N TYR A 95 7.32 6.88 3.91
CA TYR A 95 8.53 6.23 3.40
C TYR A 95 9.21 7.06 2.31
N GLN A 96 10.50 6.76 2.10
CA GLN A 96 11.33 7.32 1.03
C GLN A 96 11.88 6.19 0.15
N THR A 97 11.71 6.35 -1.17
CA THR A 97 12.20 5.41 -2.18
C THR A 97 13.59 5.81 -2.67
N SER A 98 14.40 4.82 -3.07
CA SER A 98 15.75 5.01 -3.62
C SER A 98 15.76 5.48 -5.08
N GLU A 99 14.74 5.13 -5.86
CA GLU A 99 14.55 5.71 -7.20
C GLU A 99 13.84 7.05 -7.12
N GLY A 100 14.64 8.11 -7.07
CA GLY A 100 14.19 9.48 -7.22
C GLY A 100 14.60 10.33 -6.04
N GLU A 101 15.55 11.23 -6.27
CA GLU A 101 15.66 12.47 -5.51
C GLU A 101 14.25 12.96 -5.19
N HIS A 102 13.92 13.03 -3.90
CA HIS A 102 12.82 13.83 -3.39
C HIS A 102 11.36 13.35 -3.59
N SER A 103 11.03 12.08 -3.38
CA SER A 103 9.63 11.67 -3.18
C SER A 103 9.41 10.93 -1.86
N THR A 104 9.00 11.68 -0.84
CA THR A 104 8.41 11.11 0.38
C THR A 104 6.97 10.77 0.09
N GLU A 105 6.53 9.53 0.31
CA GLU A 105 5.14 9.13 0.14
C GLU A 105 4.52 8.86 1.50
N LYS A 106 3.28 9.32 1.69
CA LYS A 106 2.53 9.22 2.94
C LYS A 106 1.23 8.50 2.69
N MET A 107 0.97 7.46 3.46
CA MET A 107 -0.32 6.79 3.51
C MET A 107 -0.98 7.15 4.85
N VAL A 108 -2.19 7.71 4.77
CA VAL A 108 -3.11 7.91 5.90
C VAL A 108 -4.08 6.74 5.91
#